data_AF-A0A9K3KMH7-F1
#
_entry.id   AF-A0A9K3KMH7-F1
#
_cell.length_a   1.000
_cell.length_b   1.000
_cell.length_c   1.000
_cell.angle_alpha   90.00
_cell.angle_beta   90.00
_cell.angle_gamma   90.00
#
_symmetry.space_group_name_H-M   'P 1'
#
loop_
_entity.id
_entity.type
_entity.pdbx_description
1 polymer ?
#
loop_
_entity_poly.entity_id
_entity_poly.type
_entity_poly.pdbx_seq_one_letter_code
_entity_poly.pdbx_strand_id
1 'polypeptide(L)'
;MAMQYARNSFSLDATIYTAPQILRDGQRHPILDFPLGDAVALPSVRVVEPDDSTTGASNTDVGCGRGVSTSWFHLHGANAKCVEGSHDAWEQSVIPNELRTEHDFSRGPWWPSETVDAVWCVELLEHVGRNFHANLMPAFRQAAFLYVTHSIWGGWHHVEVHSSDWWIARFQSFGFVYNEYLTNQIKEADASHRGDLAPNGKAYHAQHIWTHMLVVINPAVASLPNHAHLLSGPSCMEGILPEGQRPCDPAKQESTLPPNFEPLTLTVDMDIAWEKHVFGSTNITKI
;
A
#
# COMPACT_ATOMS: atom_id res chain seq x y z
N MET A 1 1.04 -14.43 5.57
CA MET A 1 0.34 -14.51 6.87
C MET A 1 -0.17 -13.14 7.35
N ALA A 2 -0.35 -12.17 6.44
CA ALA A 2 -0.84 -10.83 6.73
C ALA A 2 -1.70 -10.25 5.58
N MET A 3 -2.19 -11.10 4.67
CA MET A 3 -2.50 -10.69 3.29
C MET A 3 -3.85 -11.12 2.72
N GLN A 4 -4.81 -11.61 3.53
CA GLN A 4 -6.20 -11.62 3.06
C GLN A 4 -6.89 -10.24 3.24
N TYR A 5 -6.14 -9.26 3.75
CA TYR A 5 -6.68 -8.04 4.36
C TYR A 5 -6.34 -6.74 3.62
N ALA A 6 -5.66 -6.82 2.48
CA ALA A 6 -5.54 -5.71 1.54
C ALA A 6 -6.85 -5.48 0.73
N ARG A 7 -8.00 -5.88 1.29
CA ARG A 7 -9.32 -5.65 0.68
C ARG A 7 -9.66 -4.17 0.50
N ASN A 8 -9.05 -3.27 1.29
CA ASN A 8 -9.38 -1.85 1.30
C ASN A 8 -8.19 -0.89 1.11
N SER A 9 -6.96 -1.37 0.87
CA SER A 9 -5.75 -0.52 0.95
C SER A 9 -5.09 -0.20 -0.40
N PHE A 10 -5.45 -0.93 -1.45
CA PHE A 10 -4.94 -0.73 -2.82
C PHE A 10 -5.99 -0.15 -3.78
N SER A 11 -7.19 0.07 -3.25
CA SER A 11 -8.15 1.02 -3.78
C SER A 11 -7.76 2.39 -3.24
N LEU A 12 -7.34 3.33 -4.09
CA LEU A 12 -7.38 4.73 -3.72
C LEU A 12 -8.77 5.32 -3.91
N ASP A 13 -9.79 4.57 -3.45
CA ASP A 13 -10.98 5.18 -2.87
C ASP A 13 -10.75 5.34 -1.37
N ALA A 14 -10.44 6.57 -0.97
CA ALA A 14 -10.88 7.07 0.31
C ALA A 14 -12.43 7.14 0.29
N THR A 15 -13.12 5.99 0.35
CA THR A 15 -14.56 5.92 0.59
C THR A 15 -14.82 4.99 1.77
N ILE A 16 -14.92 5.62 2.93
CA ILE A 16 -15.52 5.08 4.14
C ILE A 16 -16.97 4.67 3.78
N TYR A 17 -17.27 3.38 3.83
CA TYR A 17 -18.65 2.91 3.94
C TYR A 17 -18.89 2.40 5.36
N THR A 18 -19.29 3.32 6.24
CA THR A 18 -20.06 2.96 7.43
C THR A 18 -21.54 3.09 7.11
N ALA A 19 -22.32 2.04 7.41
CA ALA A 19 -23.75 2.19 7.67
C ALA A 19 -24.23 1.03 8.57
N PRO A 20 -25.30 1.22 9.36
CA PRO A 20 -25.54 2.30 10.33
C PRO A 20 -25.92 1.71 11.70
N GLN A 21 -25.62 2.43 12.80
CA GLN A 21 -26.53 2.62 13.95
C GLN A 21 -25.78 3.35 15.08
N ILE A 22 -26.21 4.58 15.37
CA ILE A 22 -26.64 5.08 16.69
C ILE A 22 -26.73 6.60 16.59
N LEU A 23 -27.96 7.11 16.62
CA LEU A 23 -28.28 8.48 17.01
C LEU A 23 -27.89 8.66 18.49
N ARG A 24 -27.13 9.71 18.82
CA ARG A 24 -27.58 10.78 19.74
C ARG A 24 -26.46 11.76 20.11
N ASP A 25 -26.90 13.01 20.14
CA ASP A 25 -26.32 14.21 20.74
C ASP A 25 -25.06 14.80 20.12
N GLY A 26 -25.27 16.00 19.59
CA GLY A 26 -24.24 16.81 18.99
C GLY A 26 -23.44 17.61 20.01
N GLN A 27 -22.30 18.12 19.54
CA GLN A 27 -21.90 19.51 19.74
C GLN A 27 -20.79 19.87 18.74
N ARG A 28 -20.76 21.16 18.39
CA ARG A 28 -19.96 21.81 17.34
C ARG A 28 -18.51 22.07 17.80
N HIS A 29 -17.59 22.41 16.87
CA HIS A 29 -16.74 23.64 16.87
C HIS A 29 -15.61 23.63 15.79
N PRO A 30 -14.98 24.78 15.42
CA PRO A 30 -14.77 25.18 14.01
C PRO A 30 -13.30 25.31 13.49
N ILE A 31 -13.18 25.21 12.15
CA ILE A 31 -12.45 26.03 11.14
C ILE A 31 -10.98 26.42 11.36
N LEU A 32 -10.14 26.16 10.33
CA LEU A 32 -9.04 27.04 9.92
C LEU A 32 -8.94 27.16 8.38
N ASP A 33 -9.09 28.40 7.91
CA ASP A 33 -8.85 28.89 6.55
C ASP A 33 -7.35 29.16 6.29
N PHE A 34 -6.89 29.01 5.04
CA PHE A 34 -5.66 29.64 4.53
C PHE A 34 -5.91 30.29 3.15
N PRO A 35 -5.29 31.47 2.87
CA PRO A 35 -5.63 32.30 1.71
C PRO A 35 -4.91 31.89 0.41
N LEU A 36 -5.64 32.03 -0.70
CA LEU A 36 -5.18 31.88 -2.09
C LEU A 36 -4.25 33.03 -2.52
N GLY A 37 -3.15 32.67 -3.20
CA GLY A 37 -2.24 33.60 -3.87
C GLY A 37 -2.01 33.20 -5.33
N ASP A 38 -2.30 34.16 -6.21
CA ASP A 38 -2.04 34.37 -7.65
C ASP A 38 -1.41 33.27 -8.52
N ALA A 39 -2.13 32.93 -9.59
CA ALA A 39 -1.77 31.99 -10.64
C ALA A 39 -0.70 32.54 -11.60
N VAL A 40 0.36 31.75 -11.82
CA VAL A 40 1.35 31.92 -12.90
C VAL A 40 1.06 30.88 -13.98
N ALA A 41 0.87 31.34 -15.22
CA ALA A 41 0.61 30.48 -16.37
C ALA A 41 1.84 29.61 -16.69
N LEU A 42 1.68 28.27 -16.64
CA LEU A 42 2.68 27.32 -17.11
C LEU A 42 2.52 27.07 -18.62
N PRO A 43 3.62 26.97 -19.39
CA PRO A 43 3.57 26.70 -20.82
C PRO A 43 3.07 25.27 -21.09
N SER A 44 2.32 25.15 -22.19
CA SER A 44 1.74 23.92 -22.75
C SER A 44 2.49 22.63 -22.41
N VAL A 45 1.99 21.91 -21.41
CA VAL A 45 2.40 20.54 -21.11
C VAL A 45 1.89 19.67 -22.25
N ARG A 46 2.81 19.02 -22.97
CA ARG A 46 2.46 17.92 -23.88
C ARG A 46 1.89 16.80 -23.00
N VAL A 47 0.62 16.49 -23.19
CA VAL A 47 0.01 15.26 -22.68
C VAL A 47 0.79 14.12 -23.33
N VAL A 48 1.61 13.42 -22.55
CA VAL A 48 2.16 12.14 -22.95
C VAL A 48 0.99 11.17 -22.82
N GLU A 49 0.48 10.71 -23.97
CA GLU A 49 -0.51 9.63 -24.01
C GLU A 49 0.04 8.43 -23.22
N PRO A 50 -0.72 7.85 -22.28
CA PRO A 50 -0.27 6.69 -21.52
C PRO A 50 0.00 5.54 -22.50
N ASP A 51 1.19 4.98 -22.42
CA ASP A 51 1.51 3.76 -23.15
C ASP A 51 0.71 2.59 -22.58
N ASP A 52 0.22 1.76 -23.49
CA ASP A 52 -0.76 0.68 -23.34
C ASP A 52 -0.23 -0.55 -22.56
N SER A 53 0.50 -0.35 -21.44
CA SER A 53 1.09 -1.48 -20.70
C SER A 53 1.10 -1.43 -19.17
N THR A 54 0.69 -0.33 -18.52
CA THR A 54 0.73 -0.21 -17.04
C THR A 54 -0.53 0.36 -16.41
N THR A 55 -1.70 0.10 -17.00
CA THR A 55 -3.00 0.49 -16.41
C THR A 55 -3.41 -0.49 -15.30
N GLY A 56 -3.02 -0.22 -14.05
CA GLY A 56 -3.43 -0.99 -12.87
C GLY A 56 -2.52 -0.74 -11.66
N ALA A 57 -2.99 -1.07 -10.45
CA ALA A 57 -2.21 -0.88 -9.24
C ALA A 57 -0.86 -1.62 -9.32
N SER A 58 0.24 -0.95 -8.98
CA SER A 58 1.59 -1.49 -9.08
C SER A 58 2.31 -1.48 -7.73
N ASN A 59 3.02 -2.56 -7.41
CA ASN A 59 3.78 -2.60 -6.17
C ASN A 59 5.11 -3.36 -6.25
N THR A 60 6.00 -2.99 -5.33
CA THR A 60 7.22 -3.75 -5.04
C THR A 60 7.22 -4.21 -3.60
N ASP A 61 7.25 -5.52 -3.40
CA ASP A 61 7.36 -6.19 -2.12
C ASP A 61 8.85 -6.35 -1.76
N VAL A 62 9.34 -5.51 -0.85
CA VAL A 62 10.75 -5.42 -0.44
C VAL A 62 10.96 -6.23 0.82
N GLY A 63 11.81 -7.26 0.74
CA GLY A 63 11.89 -8.29 1.78
C GLY A 63 10.72 -9.27 1.70
N CYS A 64 10.31 -9.62 0.47
CA CYS A 64 9.14 -10.46 0.21
C CYS A 64 9.24 -11.89 0.78
N GLY A 65 10.41 -12.32 1.24
CA GLY A 65 10.67 -13.65 1.74
C GLY A 65 10.33 -14.70 0.68
N ARG A 66 9.39 -15.59 1.02
CA ARG A 66 8.91 -16.62 0.09
C ARG A 66 7.90 -16.10 -0.95
N GLY A 67 7.57 -14.81 -0.97
CA GLY A 67 6.65 -14.22 -1.95
C GLY A 67 5.17 -14.47 -1.68
N VAL A 68 4.78 -14.82 -0.45
CA VAL A 68 3.38 -15.04 -0.05
C VAL A 68 2.53 -13.78 -0.22
N SER A 69 3.14 -12.64 0.07
CA SER A 69 2.52 -11.33 -0.03
C SER A 69 2.41 -10.89 -1.49
N THR A 70 3.53 -10.96 -2.20
CA THR A 70 3.60 -10.71 -3.64
C THR A 70 2.61 -11.55 -4.44
N SER A 71 2.42 -12.84 -4.10
CA SER A 71 1.45 -13.70 -4.80
C SER A 71 0.02 -13.24 -4.61
N TRP A 72 -0.32 -12.67 -3.45
CA TRP A 72 -1.64 -12.10 -3.23
C TRP A 72 -1.85 -10.93 -4.18
N PHE A 73 -0.95 -9.95 -4.18
CA PHE A 73 -1.06 -8.80 -5.06
C PHE A 73 -1.17 -9.18 -6.54
N HIS A 74 -0.32 -10.11 -6.99
CA HIS A 74 -0.33 -10.58 -8.36
C HIS A 74 -1.64 -11.27 -8.75
N LEU A 75 -2.14 -12.18 -7.91
CA LEU A 75 -3.43 -12.86 -8.13
C LEU A 75 -4.62 -11.91 -7.99
N HIS A 76 -4.42 -10.76 -7.36
CA HIS A 76 -5.43 -9.71 -7.20
C HIS A 76 -5.39 -8.64 -8.29
N GLY A 77 -4.63 -8.86 -9.37
CA GLY A 77 -4.61 -7.99 -10.54
C GLY A 77 -3.62 -6.83 -10.43
N ALA A 78 -2.82 -6.76 -9.36
CA ALA A 78 -1.76 -5.78 -9.24
C ALA A 78 -0.49 -6.23 -9.99
N ASN A 79 0.22 -5.29 -10.59
CA ASN A 79 1.57 -5.51 -11.10
C ASN A 79 2.56 -5.53 -9.93
N ALA A 80 2.77 -6.73 -9.37
CA ALA A 80 3.57 -6.94 -8.18
C ALA A 80 4.93 -7.59 -8.49
N LYS A 81 6.00 -6.98 -7.97
CA LYS A 81 7.37 -7.52 -8.02
C LYS A 81 7.88 -7.77 -6.60
N CYS A 82 8.79 -8.73 -6.47
CA CYS A 82 9.40 -9.15 -5.20
C CYS A 82 10.91 -8.95 -5.26
N VAL A 83 11.49 -8.33 -4.23
CA VAL A 83 12.94 -8.28 -4.03
C VAL A 83 13.30 -8.89 -2.68
N GLU A 84 14.19 -9.90 -2.70
CA GLU A 84 14.57 -10.68 -1.51
C GLU A 84 16.09 -10.93 -1.50
N GLY A 85 16.72 -10.78 -0.34
CA GLY A 85 18.16 -10.98 -0.17
C GLY A 85 18.55 -12.36 0.37
N SER A 86 17.61 -13.08 0.99
CA SER A 86 17.81 -14.43 1.49
C SER A 86 17.73 -15.46 0.36
N HIS A 87 18.86 -16.11 0.09
CA HIS A 87 18.93 -17.20 -0.90
C HIS A 87 17.97 -18.36 -0.56
N ASP A 88 17.86 -18.72 0.73
CA ASP A 88 16.96 -19.79 1.17
C ASP A 88 15.49 -19.43 0.89
N ALA A 89 15.09 -18.19 1.15
CA ALA A 89 13.74 -17.72 0.87
C ALA A 89 13.46 -17.64 -0.64
N TRP A 90 14.48 -17.27 -1.41
CA TRP A 90 14.46 -17.26 -2.87
C TRP A 90 14.22 -18.65 -3.46
N GLU A 91 14.99 -19.65 -3.04
CA GLU A 91 14.85 -21.03 -3.51
C GLU A 91 13.48 -21.64 -3.13
N GLN A 92 12.93 -21.24 -1.99
CA GLN A 92 11.66 -21.75 -1.46
C GLN A 92 10.44 -20.88 -1.80
N SER A 93 10.61 -19.94 -2.73
CA SER A 93 9.56 -19.00 -3.09
C SER A 93 8.34 -19.70 -3.70
N VAL A 94 7.15 -19.17 -3.42
CA VAL A 94 5.89 -19.68 -3.98
C VAL A 94 5.54 -19.03 -5.31
N ILE A 95 6.24 -17.96 -5.71
CA ILE A 95 5.98 -17.22 -6.96
C ILE A 95 7.01 -17.55 -8.06
N PRO A 96 6.66 -17.36 -9.35
CA PRO A 96 7.58 -17.57 -10.47
C PRO A 96 8.84 -16.68 -10.39
N ASN A 97 9.92 -17.07 -11.09
CA ASN A 97 11.19 -16.32 -11.07
C ASN A 97 11.06 -14.94 -11.72
N GLU A 98 10.14 -14.79 -12.68
CA GLU A 98 9.93 -13.58 -13.48
C GLU A 98 9.38 -12.42 -12.65
N LEU A 99 8.71 -12.72 -11.53
CA LEU A 99 8.18 -11.72 -10.61
C LEU A 99 9.20 -11.31 -9.54
N ARG A 100 10.42 -11.86 -9.58
CA ARG A 100 11.35 -11.78 -8.47
C ARG A 100 12.71 -11.24 -8.87
N THR A 101 13.38 -10.59 -7.93
CA THR A 101 14.78 -10.16 -8.01
C THR A 101 15.51 -10.56 -6.73
N GLU A 102 16.59 -11.35 -6.86
CA GLU A 102 17.43 -11.71 -5.71
C GLU A 102 18.44 -10.58 -5.48
N HIS A 103 18.33 -9.89 -4.34
CA HIS A 103 19.22 -8.78 -4.01
C HIS A 103 19.43 -8.63 -2.51
N ASP A 104 20.67 -8.81 -2.08
CA ASP A 104 21.12 -8.55 -0.71
C ASP A 104 21.52 -7.07 -0.55
N PHE A 105 20.72 -6.32 0.19
CA PHE A 105 20.97 -4.90 0.49
C PHE A 105 22.24 -4.65 1.33
N SER A 106 22.87 -5.67 1.89
CA SER A 106 24.21 -5.54 2.50
C SER A 106 25.31 -5.32 1.44
N ARG A 107 25.07 -5.75 0.20
CA ARG A 107 26.03 -5.69 -0.92
C ARG A 107 25.96 -4.41 -1.73
N GLY A 108 24.91 -3.60 -1.52
CA GLY A 108 24.73 -2.32 -2.19
C GLY A 108 23.29 -1.99 -2.49
N PRO A 109 23.04 -0.83 -3.12
CA PRO A 109 21.72 -0.40 -3.55
C PRO A 109 21.19 -1.26 -4.71
N TRP A 110 19.88 -1.48 -4.74
CA TRP A 110 19.16 -1.99 -5.92
C TRP A 110 18.37 -0.86 -6.57
N TRP A 111 18.51 -0.69 -7.87
CA TRP A 111 17.90 0.42 -8.62
C TRP A 111 16.80 -0.11 -9.57
N PRO A 112 15.52 -0.10 -9.15
CA PRO A 112 14.43 -0.38 -10.07
C PRO A 112 14.39 0.68 -11.18
N SER A 113 14.11 0.26 -12.41
CA SER A 113 14.01 1.15 -13.57
C SER A 113 12.67 1.89 -13.66
N GLU A 114 11.65 1.38 -12.99
CA GLU A 114 10.26 1.86 -13.06
C GLU A 114 9.84 2.40 -11.70
N THR A 115 8.97 3.41 -11.72
CA THR A 115 8.25 3.83 -10.52
C THR A 115 7.02 2.96 -10.31
N VAL A 116 6.59 2.81 -9.05
CA VAL A 116 5.42 2.02 -8.64
C VAL A 116 4.53 2.81 -7.71
N ASP A 117 3.29 2.37 -7.57
CA ASP A 117 2.34 3.04 -6.67
C ASP A 117 2.71 2.84 -5.20
N ALA A 118 3.15 1.63 -4.85
CA ALA A 118 3.50 1.31 -3.48
C ALA A 118 4.72 0.39 -3.35
N VAL A 119 5.47 0.61 -2.28
CA VAL A 119 6.31 -0.43 -1.68
C VAL A 119 5.56 -1.05 -0.52
N TRP A 120 5.58 -2.38 -0.48
CA TRP A 120 5.20 -3.18 0.68
C TRP A 120 6.49 -3.71 1.32
N CYS A 121 6.75 -3.36 2.57
CA CYS A 121 7.99 -3.71 3.26
C CYS A 121 7.65 -4.13 4.70
N VAL A 122 7.20 -5.37 4.84
CA VAL A 122 6.73 -5.91 6.11
C VAL A 122 7.71 -6.96 6.61
N GLU A 123 8.14 -6.79 7.87
CA GLU A 123 9.12 -7.63 8.57
C GLU A 123 10.51 -7.64 7.90
N LEU A 124 11.03 -6.45 7.58
CA LEU A 124 12.37 -6.28 6.99
C LEU A 124 13.23 -5.25 7.73
N LEU A 125 12.66 -4.10 8.10
CA LEU A 125 13.45 -2.95 8.56
C LEU A 125 14.29 -3.26 9.79
N GLU A 126 13.76 -4.07 10.70
CA GLU A 126 14.43 -4.54 11.91
C GLU A 126 15.58 -5.51 11.63
N HIS A 127 15.64 -6.12 10.45
CA HIS A 127 16.68 -7.03 10.01
C HIS A 127 17.81 -6.34 9.22
N VAL A 128 17.61 -5.07 8.83
CA VAL A 128 18.61 -4.31 8.07
C VAL A 128 19.33 -3.33 8.99
N GLY A 129 20.61 -3.59 9.23
CA GLY A 129 21.45 -2.72 10.06
C GLY A 129 21.56 -1.29 9.52
N ARG A 130 21.67 -0.31 10.41
CA ARG A 130 21.75 1.13 10.09
C ARG A 130 22.69 1.50 8.94
N ASN A 131 23.83 0.84 8.87
CA ASN A 131 24.87 1.06 7.87
C ASN A 131 24.41 0.70 6.43
N PHE A 132 23.35 -0.10 6.29
CA PHE A 132 22.80 -0.51 5.01
C PHE A 132 21.48 0.20 4.64
N HIS A 133 20.92 1.04 5.52
CA HIS A 133 19.66 1.75 5.22
C HIS A 133 19.73 2.58 3.93
N ALA A 134 20.89 3.17 3.62
CA ALA A 134 21.09 3.91 2.39
C ALA A 134 20.88 3.05 1.13
N ASN A 135 21.03 1.72 1.24
CA ASN A 135 20.84 0.78 0.14
C ASN A 135 19.35 0.43 -0.08
N LEU A 136 18.48 0.61 0.92
CA LEU A 136 17.02 0.44 0.78
C LEU A 136 16.36 1.63 0.08
N MET A 137 16.84 2.84 0.37
CA MET A 137 16.30 4.09 -0.18
C MET A 137 16.15 4.10 -1.70
N PRO A 138 17.08 3.56 -2.49
CA PRO A 138 16.89 3.29 -3.90
C PRO A 138 15.54 2.69 -4.31
N ALA A 139 15.14 1.60 -3.67
CA ALA A 139 13.89 0.91 -3.93
C ALA A 139 12.71 1.76 -3.46
N PHE A 140 12.82 2.37 -2.27
CA PHE A 140 11.75 3.19 -1.70
C PHE A 140 11.50 4.49 -2.49
N ARG A 141 12.55 5.06 -3.09
CA ARG A 141 12.43 6.28 -3.89
C ARG A 141 11.73 6.08 -5.23
N GLN A 142 11.53 4.83 -5.66
CA GLN A 142 10.73 4.52 -6.84
C GLN A 142 9.24 4.33 -6.52
N ALA A 143 8.82 4.39 -5.26
CA ALA A 143 7.41 4.24 -4.91
C ALA A 143 6.75 5.56 -4.53
N ALA A 144 5.48 5.74 -4.85
CA ALA A 144 4.66 6.86 -4.37
C ALA A 144 4.31 6.71 -2.88
N PHE A 145 3.91 5.51 -2.46
CA PHE A 145 3.62 5.17 -1.07
C PHE A 145 4.55 4.07 -0.56
N LEU A 146 4.86 4.12 0.73
CA LEU A 146 5.62 3.11 1.45
C LEU A 146 4.74 2.61 2.59
N TYR A 147 4.45 1.32 2.58
CA TYR A 147 3.83 0.58 3.68
C TYR A 147 4.91 -0.23 4.36
N VAL A 148 5.38 0.25 5.51
CA VAL A 148 6.53 -0.34 6.19
C VAL A 148 6.15 -0.77 7.60
N THR A 149 6.54 -1.97 8.02
CA THR A 149 6.56 -2.31 9.46
C THR A 149 7.95 -2.14 10.03
N HIS A 150 8.00 -1.96 11.33
CA HIS A 150 9.22 -1.99 12.11
C HIS A 150 8.99 -2.76 13.41
N SER A 151 10.05 -3.03 14.16
CA SER A 151 9.93 -3.60 15.49
C SER A 151 10.38 -2.64 16.58
N ILE A 152 9.68 -2.68 17.72
CA ILE A 152 10.12 -2.09 19.00
C ILE A 152 10.65 -3.16 19.97
N TRP A 153 10.56 -4.44 19.59
CA TRP A 153 11.02 -5.57 20.38
C TRP A 153 12.22 -6.26 19.73
N GLY A 154 13.20 -6.58 20.57
CA GLY A 154 14.33 -7.40 20.15
C GLY A 154 13.90 -8.82 19.77
N GLY A 155 14.78 -9.51 19.04
CA GLY A 155 14.55 -10.86 18.55
C GLY A 155 15.82 -11.39 17.90
N TRP A 156 15.81 -12.68 17.58
CA TRP A 156 16.90 -13.26 16.80
C TRP A 156 16.96 -12.56 15.43
N HIS A 157 18.15 -12.09 15.05
CA HIS A 157 18.40 -11.28 13.84
C HIS A 157 17.70 -9.90 13.79
N HIS A 158 17.13 -9.40 14.88
CA HIS A 158 16.69 -7.99 14.95
C HIS A 158 17.90 -7.12 15.29
N VAL A 159 18.44 -6.43 14.30
CA VAL A 159 19.64 -5.61 14.42
C VAL A 159 19.33 -4.11 14.49
N GLU A 160 18.15 -3.68 14.05
CA GLU A 160 17.72 -2.28 14.09
C GLU A 160 16.33 -2.12 14.70
N VAL A 161 16.27 -2.01 16.03
CA VAL A 161 15.00 -1.95 16.79
C VAL A 161 14.82 -0.55 17.38
N HIS A 162 13.78 0.15 16.93
CA HIS A 162 13.55 1.55 17.27
C HIS A 162 12.06 1.91 17.33
N SER A 163 11.74 2.99 18.04
CA SER A 163 10.38 3.54 18.14
C SER A 163 9.86 4.04 16.79
N SER A 164 8.54 4.18 16.67
CA SER A 164 7.91 4.74 15.47
C SER A 164 8.43 6.15 15.14
N ASP A 165 8.57 7.02 16.16
CA ASP A 165 9.11 8.37 15.98
C ASP A 165 10.51 8.39 15.37
N TRP A 166 11.35 7.42 15.75
CA TRP A 166 12.69 7.29 15.19
C TRP A 166 12.64 6.91 13.72
N TRP A 167 11.78 5.94 13.34
CA TRP A 167 11.61 5.55 11.94
C TRP A 167 10.98 6.67 11.12
N ILE A 168 9.98 7.39 11.65
CA ILE A 168 9.39 8.56 11.02
C ILE A 168 10.47 9.60 10.73
N ALA A 169 11.28 9.97 11.72
CA ALA A 169 12.39 10.91 11.53
C ALA A 169 13.41 10.39 10.51
N ARG A 170 13.68 9.07 10.51
CA ARG A 170 14.58 8.44 9.55
C ARG A 170 14.05 8.58 8.12
N PHE A 171 12.79 8.26 7.86
CA PHE A 171 12.17 8.44 6.53
C PHE A 171 12.13 9.91 6.12
N GLN A 172 11.76 10.81 7.03
CA GLN A 172 11.76 12.26 6.75
C GLN A 172 13.14 12.77 6.36
N SER A 173 14.21 12.26 6.98
CA SER A 173 15.58 12.63 6.62
C SER A 173 15.98 12.25 5.18
N PHE A 174 15.24 11.33 4.53
CA PHE A 174 15.44 10.94 3.13
C PHE A 174 14.52 11.65 2.15
N GLY A 175 13.67 12.57 2.62
CA GLY A 175 12.75 13.37 1.81
C GLY A 175 11.33 12.83 1.74
N PHE A 176 11.00 11.83 2.55
CA PHE A 176 9.65 11.27 2.60
C PHE A 176 8.76 11.99 3.62
N VAL A 177 7.44 11.82 3.51
CA VAL A 177 6.44 12.46 4.37
C VAL A 177 5.60 11.40 5.08
N TYR A 178 5.66 11.35 6.40
CA TYR A 178 4.79 10.47 7.19
C TYR A 178 3.32 10.88 7.09
N ASN A 179 2.42 9.91 6.95
CA ASN A 179 0.98 10.13 6.92
C ASN A 179 0.30 9.37 8.08
N GLU A 180 -0.06 10.11 9.13
CA GLU A 180 -0.71 9.56 10.32
C GLU A 180 -2.10 8.97 10.01
N TYR A 181 -2.90 9.68 9.19
CA TYR A 181 -4.26 9.26 8.85
C TYR A 181 -4.27 7.90 8.14
N LEU A 182 -3.47 7.72 7.10
CA LEU A 182 -3.34 6.45 6.38
C LEU A 182 -2.74 5.36 7.28
N THR A 183 -1.79 5.72 8.15
CA THR A 183 -1.21 4.78 9.13
C THR A 183 -2.25 4.24 10.09
N ASN A 184 -3.12 5.11 10.62
CA ASN A 184 -4.15 4.68 11.55
C ASN A 184 -5.24 3.87 10.84
N GLN A 185 -5.63 4.28 9.63
CA GLN A 185 -6.59 3.51 8.83
C GLN A 185 -6.16 2.06 8.58
N ILE A 186 -4.91 1.84 8.14
CA ILE A 186 -4.44 0.47 7.88
C ILE A 186 -4.33 -0.35 9.18
N LYS A 187 -3.93 0.28 10.29
CA LYS A 187 -3.88 -0.38 11.61
C LYS A 187 -5.25 -0.76 12.13
N GLU A 188 -6.23 0.12 11.98
CA GLU A 188 -7.61 -0.10 12.40
C GLU A 188 -8.30 -1.17 11.55
N ALA A 189 -8.12 -1.09 10.23
CA ALA A 189 -8.62 -2.10 9.29
C ALA A 189 -8.05 -3.49 9.59
N ASP A 190 -6.79 -3.60 9.99
CA ASP A 190 -6.20 -4.88 10.39
C ASP A 190 -6.65 -5.31 11.80
N ALA A 191 -6.76 -4.37 12.74
CA ALA A 191 -7.20 -4.64 14.11
C ALA A 191 -8.63 -5.18 14.21
N SER A 192 -9.53 -4.82 13.28
CA SER A 192 -10.91 -5.33 13.25
C SER A 192 -11.01 -6.82 12.94
N HIS A 193 -9.93 -7.44 12.43
CA HIS A 193 -9.87 -8.86 12.04
C HIS A 193 -9.10 -9.71 13.06
N ARG A 194 -8.77 -9.14 14.23
CA ARG A 194 -8.07 -9.87 15.30
C ARG A 194 -8.91 -11.05 15.78
N GLY A 195 -8.38 -12.25 15.59
CA GLY A 195 -9.02 -13.51 16.02
C GLY A 195 -9.70 -14.29 14.90
N ASP A 196 -9.77 -13.73 13.69
CA ASP A 196 -10.21 -14.46 12.51
C ASP A 196 -9.33 -15.67 12.25
N LEU A 197 -9.93 -16.77 11.79
CA LEU A 197 -9.22 -18.00 11.50
C LEU A 197 -8.83 -18.06 10.03
N ALA A 198 -7.56 -18.41 9.78
CA ALA A 198 -7.08 -18.81 8.47
C ALA A 198 -7.67 -20.17 8.05
N PRO A 199 -7.62 -20.53 6.76
CA PRO A 199 -8.09 -21.82 6.25
C PRO A 199 -7.48 -23.04 6.94
N ASN A 200 -6.31 -22.87 7.57
CA ASN A 200 -5.65 -23.90 8.36
C ASN A 200 -6.17 -23.99 9.82
N GLY A 201 -7.22 -23.25 10.17
CA GLY A 201 -7.84 -23.21 11.50
C GLY A 201 -7.06 -22.43 12.56
N LYS A 202 -5.95 -21.76 12.20
CA LYS A 202 -5.18 -20.91 13.12
C LYS A 202 -5.61 -19.46 12.99
N ALA A 203 -5.59 -18.72 14.09
CA ALA A 203 -5.85 -17.29 14.04
C ALA A 203 -4.83 -16.58 13.12
N TYR A 204 -5.32 -15.65 12.30
CA TYR A 204 -4.47 -14.69 11.62
C TYR A 204 -3.77 -13.82 12.65
N HIS A 205 -2.46 -13.64 12.46
CA HIS A 205 -1.61 -12.93 13.41
C HIS A 205 -0.76 -11.90 12.68
N ALA A 206 -1.42 -10.88 12.16
CA ALA A 206 -0.79 -9.72 11.52
C ALA A 206 -0.29 -8.68 12.54
N GLN A 207 0.24 -9.13 13.69
CA GLN A 207 0.51 -8.23 14.84
C GLN A 207 1.30 -6.99 14.47
N HIS A 208 2.32 -7.19 13.65
CA HIS A 208 3.24 -6.17 13.22
C HIS A 208 2.57 -5.08 12.36
N ILE A 209 1.48 -5.40 11.66
CA ILE A 209 0.70 -4.41 10.91
C ILE A 209 -0.05 -3.52 11.91
N TRP A 210 -0.99 -4.07 12.69
CA TRP A 210 -1.79 -3.24 13.58
C TRP A 210 -1.00 -2.53 14.70
N THR A 211 0.20 -3.00 15.08
CA THR A 211 1.03 -2.31 16.08
C THR A 211 2.06 -1.36 15.46
N HIS A 212 2.71 -1.74 14.36
CA HIS A 212 3.96 -1.09 13.90
C HIS A 212 3.99 -0.74 12.41
N MET A 213 2.87 -0.81 11.70
CA MET A 213 2.79 -0.24 10.35
C MET A 213 3.02 1.29 10.39
N LEU A 214 3.70 1.81 9.38
CA LEU A 214 3.79 3.23 9.06
C LEU A 214 3.50 3.39 7.57
N VAL A 215 2.68 4.39 7.23
CA VAL A 215 2.47 4.82 5.86
C VAL A 215 3.24 6.10 5.63
N VAL A 216 4.10 6.08 4.61
CA VAL A 216 4.99 7.17 4.28
C VAL A 216 4.84 7.48 2.78
N ILE A 217 4.81 8.76 2.42
CA ILE A 217 4.58 9.25 1.07
C ILE A 217 5.87 9.81 0.49
N ASN A 218 6.14 9.46 -0.77
CA ASN A 218 7.17 10.07 -1.58
C ASN A 218 6.53 11.10 -2.54
N PRO A 219 6.57 12.40 -2.20
CA PRO A 219 5.89 13.40 -3.02
C PRO A 219 6.45 13.48 -4.45
N ALA A 220 7.73 13.14 -4.67
CA ALA A 220 8.35 13.20 -5.99
C ALA A 220 7.77 12.18 -6.96
N VAL A 221 7.41 10.98 -6.48
CA VAL A 221 6.80 9.93 -7.32
C VAL A 221 5.28 10.07 -7.34
N ALA A 222 4.66 10.37 -6.19
CA ALA A 222 3.21 10.56 -6.11
C ALA A 222 2.68 11.69 -7.01
N SER A 223 3.52 12.67 -7.35
CA SER A 223 3.15 13.77 -8.26
C SER A 223 3.28 13.45 -9.75
N LEU A 224 3.82 12.28 -10.13
CA LEU A 224 4.01 11.95 -11.53
C LEU A 224 2.68 11.58 -12.22
N PRO A 225 2.50 11.90 -13.51
CA PRO A 225 1.24 11.63 -14.22
C PRO A 225 0.80 10.16 -14.20
N ASN A 226 1.75 9.23 -14.25
CA ASN A 226 1.55 7.79 -14.20
C ASN A 226 1.10 7.28 -12.82
N HIS A 227 1.11 8.13 -11.79
CA HIS A 227 0.58 7.85 -10.45
C HIS A 227 -0.62 8.75 -10.09
N ALA A 228 -1.19 9.46 -11.06
CA ALA A 228 -2.30 10.38 -10.81
C ALA A 228 -3.57 9.68 -10.29
N HIS A 229 -3.74 8.38 -10.60
CA HIS A 229 -4.84 7.56 -10.08
C HIS A 229 -4.78 7.38 -8.56
N LEU A 230 -3.61 7.60 -7.96
CA LEU A 230 -3.44 7.46 -6.52
C LEU A 230 -4.07 8.61 -5.72
N LEU A 231 -4.33 9.74 -6.37
CA LEU A 231 -4.89 10.92 -5.71
C LEU A 231 -6.22 11.33 -6.34
N SER A 232 -6.75 10.50 -7.23
CA SER A 232 -8.06 10.70 -7.86
C SER A 232 -9.15 10.06 -7.00
N GLY A 233 -9.60 10.79 -5.98
CA GLY A 233 -10.80 10.43 -5.21
C GLY A 233 -12.10 10.87 -5.92
N PRO A 234 -13.28 10.48 -5.40
CA PRO A 234 -14.54 10.73 -6.09
C PRO A 234 -14.92 12.22 -6.08
N SER A 235 -15.46 12.74 -7.19
CA SER A 235 -16.05 14.09 -7.24
C SER A 235 -17.06 14.28 -8.38
N CYS A 236 -18.33 14.54 -8.03
CA CYS A 236 -19.27 15.36 -8.82
C CYS A 236 -20.38 15.97 -7.93
N MET A 237 -19.91 16.57 -6.83
CA MET A 237 -20.63 16.97 -5.61
C MET A 237 -22.07 17.51 -5.74
N GLU A 238 -22.88 17.29 -4.70
CA GLU A 238 -23.27 18.42 -3.82
C GLU A 238 -23.45 17.98 -2.34
N GLY A 239 -22.76 18.68 -1.41
CA GLY A 239 -22.95 18.53 0.04
C GLY A 239 -21.72 18.38 0.97
N ILE A 240 -20.52 18.89 0.64
CA ILE A 240 -19.28 19.09 1.46
C ILE A 240 -18.72 17.86 2.25
N LEU A 241 -19.47 16.80 2.47
CA LEU A 241 -19.05 15.59 3.20
C LEU A 241 -19.07 14.34 2.29
N PRO A 242 -18.30 13.29 2.63
CA PRO A 242 -18.20 12.04 1.85
C PRO A 242 -19.56 11.38 1.56
N GLU A 243 -20.55 11.58 2.43
CA GLU A 243 -21.90 11.02 2.32
C GLU A 243 -22.75 11.64 1.18
N GLY A 244 -22.29 12.73 0.56
CA GLY A 244 -22.96 13.43 -0.56
C GLY A 244 -22.32 13.22 -1.93
N GLN A 245 -21.35 12.31 -2.04
CA GLN A 245 -20.69 12.01 -3.32
C GLN A 245 -21.56 11.08 -4.17
N ARG A 246 -21.59 11.33 -5.47
CA ARG A 246 -22.25 10.47 -6.46
C ARG A 246 -21.28 10.19 -7.62
N PRO A 247 -21.61 9.28 -8.55
CA PRO A 247 -20.87 9.12 -9.80
C PRO A 247 -21.06 10.34 -10.72
N CYS A 248 -19.99 10.73 -11.41
CA CYS A 248 -20.03 11.76 -12.43
C CYS A 248 -20.99 11.37 -13.55
N ASP A 249 -21.81 12.31 -13.99
CA ASP A 249 -22.79 12.11 -15.06
C ASP A 249 -22.31 12.84 -16.33
N PRO A 250 -21.91 12.11 -17.39
CA PRO A 250 -21.55 12.70 -18.67
C PRO A 250 -22.67 13.56 -19.26
N ALA A 251 -23.93 13.25 -18.97
CA ALA A 251 -25.08 14.03 -19.43
C ALA A 251 -25.13 15.43 -18.80
N LYS A 252 -24.47 15.63 -17.65
CA LYS A 252 -24.29 16.92 -16.97
C LYS A 252 -22.95 17.59 -17.31
N GLN A 253 -22.22 17.08 -18.30
CA GLN A 253 -20.87 17.54 -18.68
C GLN A 253 -19.83 17.39 -17.55
N GLU A 254 -20.02 16.41 -16.68
CA GLU A 254 -19.07 16.10 -15.62
C GLU A 254 -17.97 15.17 -16.12
N SER A 255 -16.74 15.42 -15.69
CA SER A 255 -15.60 14.56 -15.99
C SER A 255 -15.69 13.25 -15.21
N THR A 256 -15.96 12.13 -15.88
CA THR A 256 -15.95 10.80 -15.27
C THR A 256 -14.53 10.35 -14.98
N LEU A 257 -14.38 9.60 -13.88
CA LEU A 257 -13.12 8.92 -13.58
C LEU A 257 -12.80 7.92 -14.71
N PRO A 258 -11.59 7.94 -15.28
CA PRO A 258 -11.19 6.94 -16.25
C PRO A 258 -11.23 5.53 -15.64
N PRO A 259 -11.63 4.47 -16.37
CA PRO A 259 -11.69 3.11 -15.83
C PRO A 259 -10.34 2.61 -15.27
N ASN A 260 -9.22 3.06 -15.82
CA ASN A 260 -7.89 2.72 -15.32
C ASN A 260 -7.48 3.44 -14.03
N PHE A 261 -8.30 4.40 -13.56
CA PHE A 261 -8.15 5.07 -12.28
C PHE A 261 -9.08 4.46 -11.22
N GLU A 262 -9.99 3.57 -11.62
CA GLU A 262 -10.84 2.85 -10.69
C GLU A 262 -10.02 1.84 -9.88
N PRO A 263 -10.40 1.61 -8.61
CA PRO A 263 -9.82 0.55 -7.80
C PRO A 263 -9.88 -0.84 -8.43
N LEU A 264 -8.93 -1.69 -8.04
CA LEU A 264 -8.99 -3.11 -8.38
C LEU A 264 -10.28 -3.74 -7.83
N THR A 265 -11.01 -4.43 -8.70
CA THR A 265 -12.19 -5.22 -8.29
C THR A 265 -11.71 -6.53 -7.68
N LEU A 266 -11.84 -6.65 -6.35
CA LEU A 266 -11.46 -7.86 -5.63
C LEU A 266 -12.63 -8.84 -5.55
N THR A 267 -12.36 -10.12 -5.77
CA THR A 267 -13.38 -11.18 -5.74
C THR A 267 -13.00 -12.28 -4.76
N VAL A 268 -14.00 -12.97 -4.22
CA VAL A 268 -13.79 -14.14 -3.34
C VAL A 268 -13.03 -15.26 -4.07
N ASP A 269 -13.21 -15.39 -5.38
CA ASP A 269 -12.51 -16.39 -6.18
C ASP A 269 -11.00 -16.12 -6.26
N MET A 270 -10.58 -14.84 -6.23
CA MET A 270 -9.16 -14.45 -6.17
C MET A 270 -8.54 -14.86 -4.83
N ASP A 271 -9.27 -14.65 -3.72
CA ASP A 271 -8.86 -15.11 -2.38
C ASP A 271 -8.70 -16.64 -2.35
N ILE A 272 -9.69 -17.39 -2.85
CA ILE A 272 -9.65 -18.86 -2.93
C ILE A 272 -8.47 -19.33 -3.79
N ALA A 273 -8.22 -18.67 -4.93
CA ALA A 273 -7.10 -19.00 -5.81
C ALA A 273 -5.75 -18.77 -5.11
N TRP A 274 -5.62 -17.66 -4.37
CA TRP A 274 -4.41 -17.37 -3.60
C TRP A 274 -4.20 -18.35 -2.45
N GLU A 275 -5.24 -18.68 -1.68
CA GLU A 275 -5.14 -19.66 -0.61
C GLU A 275 -4.71 -21.03 -1.13
N LYS A 276 -5.31 -21.48 -2.25
CA LYS A 276 -4.93 -22.71 -2.92
C LYS A 276 -3.49 -22.67 -3.40
N HIS A 277 -3.03 -21.53 -3.91
CA HIS A 277 -1.65 -21.34 -4.38
C HIS A 277 -0.63 -21.42 -3.23
N VAL A 278 -0.89 -20.76 -2.10
CA VAL A 278 0.05 -20.68 -0.97
C VAL A 278 0.01 -21.92 -0.08
N PHE A 279 -1.18 -22.44 0.22
CA PHE A 279 -1.39 -23.51 1.21
C PHE A 279 -1.67 -24.88 0.58
N GLY A 280 -1.85 -24.95 -0.74
CA GLY A 280 -2.31 -26.15 -1.43
C GLY A 280 -3.83 -26.37 -1.28
N SER A 281 -4.36 -27.44 -1.87
CA SER A 281 -5.78 -27.78 -1.79
C SER A 281 -6.19 -28.14 -0.37
N THR A 282 -6.72 -27.16 0.36
CA THR A 282 -7.51 -27.36 1.58
C THR A 282 -8.98 -27.48 1.17
N ASN A 283 -9.73 -28.35 1.85
CA ASN A 283 -11.18 -28.47 1.67
C ASN A 283 -11.84 -27.21 2.23
N ILE A 284 -11.91 -26.15 1.42
CA ILE A 284 -12.59 -24.90 1.77
C ILE A 284 -14.09 -25.24 1.78
N THR A 285 -14.63 -25.41 2.99
CA THR A 285 -16.08 -25.51 3.16
C THR A 285 -16.59 -24.09 3.09
N LYS A 286 -17.43 -23.78 2.08
CA LYS A 286 -18.09 -22.48 1.95
C LYS A 286 -18.71 -22.10 3.29
N ILE A 287 -18.27 -20.98 3.88
CA ILE A 287 -18.95 -20.32 4.99
C ILE A 287 -19.96 -19.34 4.39
#